data_AF-A0A3R9Q0Y4-F1
#
_entry.id   AF-A0A3R9Q0Y4-F1
#
_cell.length_a   1.000
_cell.length_b   1.000
_cell.length_c   1.000
_cell.angle_alpha   90.00
_cell.angle_beta   90.00
_cell.angle_gamma   90.00
#
_symmetry.space_group_name_H-M   'P 1'
#
loop_
_entity.id
_entity.type
_entity.pdbx_description
1 polymer ?
#
loop_
_entity_poly.entity_id
_entity_poly.type
_entity_poly.pdbx_seq_one_letter_code
_entity_poly.pdbx_strand_id
1 'polypeptide(L)'
;MKINTQRIKDQANSALNITMKISKSVGKSMSKGGSQCLNFVVNNPEFILIILSLITNKNSLNQRRINELEDTAQDRSLDDSTFSELLQEEQAINHFYPDERKSPCVHLYHLGENTFVRGGTELEKEEFRKENNL
;
A
#
# COMPACT_ATOMS: atom_id res chain seq x y z
N MET A 1 -42.98 8.70 -15.53
CA MET A 1 -41.79 9.09 -16.34
C MET A 1 -41.15 7.83 -16.89
N LYS A 2 -41.13 7.60 -18.22
CA LYS A 2 -40.46 6.43 -18.81
C LYS A 2 -39.00 6.78 -19.11
N ILE A 3 -38.06 6.07 -18.49
CA ILE A 3 -36.63 6.26 -18.70
C ILE A 3 -36.28 5.69 -20.09
N ASN A 4 -35.63 6.50 -20.93
CA ASN A 4 -35.18 6.06 -22.25
C ASN A 4 -33.84 5.31 -22.12
N THR A 5 -33.95 3.99 -21.95
CA THR A 5 -32.82 3.07 -21.77
C THR A 5 -31.90 3.00 -22.98
N GLN A 6 -32.39 3.26 -24.20
CA GLN A 6 -31.57 3.21 -25.41
C GLN A 6 -30.58 4.37 -25.44
N ARG A 7 -31.07 5.59 -25.17
CA ARG A 7 -30.22 6.78 -25.07
C ARG A 7 -29.12 6.64 -24.01
N ILE A 8 -29.43 5.99 -22.88
CA ILE A 8 -28.45 5.72 -21.82
C ILE A 8 -27.37 4.74 -22.31
N LYS A 9 -27.75 3.66 -22.99
CA LYS A 9 -26.79 2.70 -23.56
C LYS A 9 -25.88 3.35 -24.60
N ASP A 10 -26.43 4.19 -25.47
CA ASP A 10 -25.66 4.85 -26.52
C ASP A 10 -24.64 5.84 -25.92
N GLN A 11 -25.03 6.58 -24.88
CA GLN A 11 -24.13 7.45 -24.13
C GLN A 11 -23.02 6.66 -23.41
N ALA A 12 -23.36 5.53 -22.77
CA ALA A 12 -22.39 4.67 -22.10
C ALA A 12 -21.36 4.09 -23.09
N ASN A 13 -21.81 3.62 -24.26
CA ASN A 13 -20.93 3.10 -25.31
C ASN A 13 -20.01 4.19 -25.90
N SER A 14 -20.53 5.41 -26.06
CA SER A 14 -19.74 6.56 -26.50
C SER A 14 -18.64 6.90 -25.49
N ALA A 15 -18.99 7.00 -24.20
CA ALA A 15 -18.04 7.24 -23.13
C ALA A 15 -16.96 6.15 -23.06
N LEU A 16 -17.35 4.87 -23.16
CA LEU A 16 -16.41 3.74 -23.16
C LEU A 16 -15.41 3.84 -24.33
N ASN A 17 -15.87 4.20 -25.52
CA ASN A 17 -15.01 4.34 -26.70
C ASN A 17 -14.00 5.49 -26.53
N ILE A 18 -14.43 6.62 -25.97
CA ILE A 18 -13.54 7.76 -25.67
C ILE A 18 -12.47 7.33 -24.67
N THR A 19 -12.87 6.71 -23.56
CA THR A 19 -11.93 6.21 -22.53
C THR A 19 -10.92 5.23 -23.11
N MET A 20 -11.38 4.30 -23.95
CA MET A 20 -10.51 3.32 -24.60
C MET A 20 -9.49 3.99 -25.54
N LYS A 21 -9.89 5.04 -26.28
CA LYS A 21 -8.97 5.80 -27.14
C LYS A 21 -7.91 6.52 -26.32
N ILE A 22 -8.30 7.16 -25.21
CA ILE A 22 -7.38 7.85 -24.31
C ILE A 22 -6.39 6.85 -23.71
N SER A 23 -6.88 5.73 -23.17
CA SER A 23 -6.03 4.68 -22.60
C SER A 23 -5.01 4.14 -23.61
N LYS A 24 -5.44 3.83 -24.84
CA LYS A 24 -4.53 3.38 -25.91
C LYS A 24 -3.49 4.44 -26.27
N SER A 25 -3.87 5.72 -26.29
CA SER A 25 -2.94 6.83 -26.56
C SER A 25 -1.87 6.95 -25.46
N VAL A 26 -2.30 6.96 -24.20
CA VAL A 26 -1.41 7.01 -23.02
C VAL A 26 -0.47 5.80 -23.01
N GLY A 27 -0.99 4.59 -23.23
CA GLY A 27 -0.17 3.38 -23.28
C GLY A 27 0.90 3.41 -24.37
N LYS A 28 0.57 3.91 -25.56
CA LYS A 28 1.57 4.08 -26.65
C LYS A 28 2.64 5.10 -26.28
N SER A 29 2.26 6.23 -25.69
CA SER A 29 3.21 7.26 -25.26
C SER A 29 4.13 6.76 -24.14
N MET A 30 3.59 6.02 -23.16
CA MET A 30 4.38 5.42 -22.09
C MET A 30 5.36 4.36 -22.61
N SER A 31 4.92 3.49 -23.53
CA SER A 31 5.79 2.49 -24.15
C SER A 31 6.95 3.15 -24.91
N LYS A 32 6.66 4.21 -25.68
CA LYS A 32 7.68 4.98 -26.39
C LYS A 32 8.66 5.68 -25.44
N GLY A 33 8.15 6.35 -24.39
CA GLY A 33 8.97 7.02 -23.39
C GLY A 33 9.86 6.04 -22.64
N GLY A 34 9.31 4.90 -22.20
CA GLY A 34 10.07 3.83 -21.55
C GLY A 34 11.20 3.29 -22.43
N SER A 35 10.94 3.03 -23.72
CA SER A 35 11.96 2.60 -24.66
C SER A 35 13.07 3.64 -24.83
N GLN A 36 12.74 4.93 -24.87
CA GLN A 36 13.73 6.02 -24.95
C GLN A 36 14.60 6.09 -23.69
N CYS A 37 14.00 5.97 -22.50
CA CYS A 37 14.73 5.92 -21.24
C CYS A 37 15.68 4.71 -21.18
N LEU A 38 15.23 3.53 -21.58
CA LEU A 38 16.07 2.34 -21.62
C LEU A 38 17.23 2.51 -22.61
N ASN A 39 16.97 3.02 -23.81
CA ASN A 39 18.01 3.31 -24.79
C ASN A 39 19.02 4.36 -24.26
N PHE A 40 18.56 5.37 -23.52
CA PHE A 40 19.45 6.34 -22.88
C PHE A 40 20.37 5.67 -21.85
N VAL A 41 19.84 4.79 -21.00
CA VAL A 41 20.62 4.06 -19.99
C VAL A 41 21.63 3.10 -20.64
N VAL A 42 21.23 2.40 -21.71
CA VAL A 42 22.14 1.53 -22.48
C VAL A 42 23.30 2.34 -23.08
N ASN A 43 23.01 3.54 -23.60
CA ASN A 43 24.04 4.40 -24.19
C ASN A 43 24.88 5.15 -23.15
N ASN A 44 24.42 5.26 -21.90
CA ASN A 44 25.10 6.00 -20.83
C ASN A 44 25.10 5.18 -19.52
N PRO A 45 25.89 4.10 -19.44
CA PRO A 45 25.86 3.17 -18.30
C PRO A 45 26.31 3.82 -16.98
N GLU A 46 27.09 4.90 -17.04
CA GLU A 46 27.52 5.73 -15.90
C GLU A 46 26.33 6.17 -15.02
N PHE A 47 25.17 6.46 -15.64
CA PHE A 47 23.96 6.87 -14.92
C PHE A 47 23.42 5.78 -14.00
N ILE A 48 23.68 4.51 -14.26
CA ILE A 48 23.26 3.40 -13.38
C ILE A 48 23.97 3.51 -12.03
N LEU A 49 25.26 3.85 -12.03
CA LEU A 49 26.05 4.03 -10.82
C LEU A 49 25.56 5.25 -10.03
N ILE A 50 25.19 6.34 -10.72
CA ILE A 50 24.61 7.53 -10.10
C ILE A 50 23.27 7.19 -9.43
N ILE A 51 22.37 6.49 -10.12
CA ILE A 51 21.08 6.07 -9.55
C ILE A 51 21.29 5.12 -8.38
N LEU A 52 22.20 4.15 -8.50
CA LEU A 52 22.49 3.19 -7.45
C LEU A 52 23.07 3.88 -6.20
N SER A 53 23.99 4.82 -6.38
CA SER A 53 24.57 5.61 -5.27
C SER A 53 23.53 6.51 -4.58
N LEU A 54 22.58 7.08 -5.32
CA LEU A 54 21.45 7.83 -4.74
C LEU A 54 20.55 6.93 -3.89
N ILE A 55 20.25 5.72 -4.37
CA ILE A 55 19.42 4.75 -3.65
C ILE A 55 20.14 4.26 -2.38
N THR A 56 21.42 3.89 -2.47
CA THR A 56 22.19 3.42 -1.31
C THR A 56 22.45 4.53 -0.29
N ASN A 57 22.69 5.77 -0.74
CA ASN A 57 22.85 6.91 0.15
C ASN A 57 21.56 7.19 0.94
N LYS A 58 20.39 7.18 0.28
CA LYS A 58 19.10 7.29 0.99
C LYS A 58 18.87 6.16 1.99
N ASN A 59 19.23 4.91 1.66
CA ASN A 59 19.16 3.81 2.63
C ASN A 59 20.11 4.01 3.81
N SER A 60 21.35 4.45 3.58
CA SER A 60 22.29 4.75 4.68
C SER A 60 21.82 5.91 5.55
N LEU A 61 21.19 6.93 4.97
CA LEU A 61 20.69 8.10 5.69
C LEU A 61 19.42 7.76 6.46
N ASN A 62 18.56 6.90 5.91
CA ASN A 62 17.42 6.34 6.65
C ASN A 62 17.87 5.44 7.80
N GLN A 63 18.87 4.58 7.58
CA GLN A 63 19.42 3.71 8.62
C GLN A 63 20.14 4.50 9.71
N ARG A 64 20.88 5.54 9.34
CA ARG A 64 21.47 6.50 10.27
C ARG A 64 20.41 7.26 11.06
N ARG A 65 19.31 7.70 10.44
CA ARG A 65 18.17 8.30 11.15
C ARG A 65 17.50 7.33 12.10
N ILE A 66 17.39 6.04 11.77
CA ILE A 66 16.81 5.04 12.68
C ILE A 66 17.71 4.86 13.91
N ASN A 67 19.03 4.79 13.73
CA ASN A 67 19.98 4.68 14.84
C ASN A 67 20.05 5.96 15.69
N GLU A 68 20.04 7.14 15.04
CA GLU A 68 19.99 8.43 15.74
C GLU A 68 18.64 8.67 16.45
N LEU A 69 17.54 8.09 15.96
CA LEU A 69 16.22 8.10 16.61
C LEU A 69 16.18 7.18 17.85
N GLU A 70 16.91 6.06 17.82
CA GLU A 70 17.07 5.15 18.97
C GLU A 70 17.87 5.82 20.11
N ASP A 71 18.90 6.62 19.77
CA ASP A 71 19.70 7.38 20.76
C ASP A 71 19.03 8.68 21.24
N THR A 72 18.09 9.25 20.46
CA THR A 72 17.38 10.51 20.84
C THR A 72 16.00 10.29 21.45
N ALA A 73 15.44 9.07 21.41
CA ALA A 73 14.18 8.75 22.09
C ALA A 73 14.25 8.85 23.63
N GLN A 74 15.43 9.07 24.20
CA GLN A 74 15.63 9.18 25.65
C GLN A 74 15.66 10.63 26.17
N ASP A 75 15.69 11.66 25.33
CA ASP A 75 15.66 13.03 25.85
C ASP A 75 15.00 14.05 24.89
N ARG A 76 13.82 14.50 25.31
CA ARG A 76 13.14 15.79 25.01
C ARG A 76 12.26 15.93 23.77
N SER A 77 10.98 16.07 24.10
CA SER A 77 9.95 17.00 23.61
C SER A 77 10.05 17.51 22.17
N LEU A 78 9.10 17.00 21.36
CA LEU A 78 8.67 17.49 20.06
C LEU A 78 8.36 18.99 20.06
N ASP A 79 9.22 19.73 19.38
CA ASP A 79 9.02 21.08 18.86
C ASP A 79 9.80 21.12 17.54
N ASP A 80 9.10 20.90 16.42
CA ASP A 80 9.49 21.54 15.16
C ASP A 80 8.26 21.81 14.29
N SER A 81 8.12 23.09 13.97
CA SER A 81 6.92 23.85 13.64
C SER A 81 6.50 23.74 12.15
N THR A 82 6.73 22.61 11.49
CA THR A 82 6.38 22.45 10.06
C THR A 82 5.21 21.50 9.81
N PHE A 83 4.70 20.81 10.85
CA PHE A 83 3.55 19.91 10.74
C PHE A 83 2.18 20.60 10.84
N SER A 84 2.15 21.94 10.94
CA SER A 84 0.91 22.69 11.18
C SER A 84 -0.05 22.78 9.98
N GLU A 85 0.41 22.52 8.75
CA GLU A 85 -0.44 22.67 7.55
C GLU A 85 -1.16 21.38 7.12
N LEU A 86 -0.76 20.21 7.65
CA LEU A 86 -1.48 18.93 7.46
C LEU A 86 -2.49 18.63 8.58
N LEU A 87 -2.54 19.47 9.60
CA LEU A 87 -3.39 19.32 10.80
C LEU A 87 -4.77 19.95 10.65
N GLN A 88 -5.17 20.29 9.42
CA GLN A 88 -6.48 20.86 9.14
C GLN A 88 -7.44 19.79 8.59
N GLU A 89 -7.59 18.68 9.33
CA GLU A 89 -8.78 17.82 9.37
C GLU A 89 -8.62 16.68 10.41
N GLU A 90 -7.86 16.86 11.49
CA GLU A 90 -8.11 16.08 12.72
C GLU A 90 -9.35 16.68 13.41
N GLN A 91 -10.52 16.56 12.78
CA GLN A 91 -11.63 16.12 13.60
C GLN A 91 -11.17 14.75 14.09
N ALA A 92 -10.74 14.69 15.35
CA ALA A 92 -10.54 13.44 16.03
C ALA A 92 -11.86 12.68 15.90
N ILE A 93 -11.96 11.84 14.85
CA ILE A 93 -13.02 10.85 14.73
C ILE A 93 -12.69 9.92 15.89
N ASN A 94 -13.30 10.24 17.03
CA ASN A 94 -13.16 9.50 18.25
C ASN A 94 -13.86 8.19 17.95
N HIS A 95 -13.09 7.22 17.47
CA HIS A 95 -13.61 5.91 17.14
C HIS A 95 -13.98 5.28 18.48
N PHE A 96 -15.28 5.30 18.80
CA PHE A 96 -15.85 4.59 19.94
C PHE A 96 -15.77 3.09 19.66
N TYR A 97 -14.58 2.52 19.80
CA TYR A 97 -14.44 1.07 19.87
C TYR A 97 -15.07 0.60 21.18
N PRO A 98 -15.77 -0.55 21.18
CA PRO A 98 -16.25 -1.13 22.42
C PRO A 98 -15.08 -1.41 23.36
N ASP A 99 -15.31 -1.22 24.66
CA ASP A 99 -14.33 -1.50 25.72
C ASP A 99 -13.82 -2.94 25.63
N GLU A 100 -14.70 -3.87 25.24
CA GLU A 100 -14.35 -5.24 24.94
C GLU A 100 -14.23 -5.47 23.44
N ARG A 101 -13.00 -5.67 22.98
CA ARG A 101 -12.74 -6.19 21.63
C ARG A 101 -12.96 -7.68 21.63
N LYS A 102 -13.73 -8.19 20.65
CA LYS A 102 -13.82 -9.64 20.41
C LYS A 102 -12.42 -10.18 20.13
N SER A 103 -11.97 -11.13 20.94
CA SER A 103 -10.75 -11.89 20.65
C SER A 103 -10.88 -12.54 19.27
N PRO A 104 -9.81 -12.58 18.46
CA PRO A 104 -9.86 -13.25 17.17
C PRO A 104 -10.37 -14.68 17.35
N CYS A 105 -11.38 -15.12 16.59
CA CYS A 105 -11.83 -16.51 16.67
C CYS A 105 -10.76 -17.46 16.10
N VAL A 106 -10.71 -18.68 16.64
CA VAL A 106 -9.85 -19.74 16.10
C VAL A 106 -10.31 -20.10 14.69
N HIS A 107 -9.37 -20.15 13.75
CA HIS A 107 -9.63 -20.49 12.35
C HIS A 107 -8.42 -21.19 11.72
N LEU A 108 -8.68 -21.86 10.59
CA LEU A 108 -7.66 -22.52 9.79
C LEU A 108 -7.00 -21.54 8.81
N TYR A 109 -5.70 -21.73 8.63
CA TYR A 109 -4.87 -21.02 7.68
C TYR A 109 -4.01 -22.03 6.92
N HIS A 110 -4.02 -21.95 5.59
CA HIS A 110 -3.24 -22.83 4.72
C HIS A 110 -2.05 -22.06 4.15
N LEU A 111 -0.85 -22.64 4.21
CA LEU A 111 0.36 -22.11 3.58
C LEU A 111 1.07 -23.24 2.84
N GLY A 112 0.93 -23.23 1.51
CA GLY A 112 1.38 -24.34 0.66
C GLY A 112 0.57 -25.60 0.99
N GLU A 113 1.28 -26.70 1.26
CA GLU A 113 0.68 -27.98 1.64
C GLU A 113 0.43 -28.10 3.15
N ASN A 114 0.78 -27.07 3.94
CA ASN A 114 0.67 -27.10 5.39
C ASN A 114 -0.59 -26.38 5.89
N THR A 115 -1.22 -26.96 6.91
CA THR A 115 -2.40 -26.41 7.59
C THR A 115 -2.02 -25.96 9.00
N PHE A 116 -2.39 -24.73 9.37
CA PHE A 116 -2.11 -24.12 10.66
C PHE A 116 -3.39 -23.59 11.31
N VAL A 117 -3.39 -23.55 12.64
CA VAL A 117 -4.48 -22.97 13.45
C VAL A 117 -4.04 -21.62 14.00
N ARG A 118 -4.84 -20.56 13.77
CA ARG A 118 -4.56 -19.18 14.20
C ARG A 118 -5.78 -18.54 14.86
N GLY A 119 -5.57 -17.45 15.59
CA GLY A 119 -6.61 -16.79 16.39
C GLY A 119 -6.88 -17.52 17.71
N GLY A 120 -7.61 -16.88 18.61
CA GLY A 120 -7.97 -17.40 19.92
C GLY A 120 -6.81 -17.53 20.90
N THR A 121 -7.14 -18.02 22.09
CA THR A 121 -6.22 -18.48 23.12
C THR A 121 -5.61 -19.84 22.75
N GLU A 122 -4.52 -20.24 23.41
CA GLU A 122 -3.89 -21.54 23.15
C GLU A 122 -4.80 -22.72 23.49
N LEU A 123 -5.65 -22.60 24.52
CA LEU A 123 -6.64 -23.62 24.89
C LEU A 123 -7.68 -23.82 23.78
N GLU A 124 -8.24 -22.74 23.26
CA GLU A 124 -9.21 -22.80 22.15
C GLU A 124 -8.58 -23.39 20.87
N LYS A 125 -7.30 -23.11 20.61
CA LYS A 125 -6.58 -23.73 19.48
C LYS A 125 -6.40 -25.23 19.67
N GLU A 126 -6.14 -25.68 20.90
CA GLU A 126 -5.99 -27.12 21.20
C GLU A 126 -7.33 -27.86 21.06
N GLU A 127 -8.41 -27.29 21.58
CA GLU A 127 -9.78 -27.81 21.40
C GLU A 127 -10.14 -27.87 19.91
N PHE A 128 -9.87 -26.81 19.16
CA PHE A 128 -10.13 -26.76 17.72
C PHE A 128 -9.36 -27.86 16.96
N ARG A 129 -8.11 -28.13 17.32
CA ARG A 129 -7.33 -29.24 16.72
C ARG A 129 -7.95 -30.59 17.02
N LYS A 130 -8.41 -30.82 18.26
CA LYS A 130 -9.10 -32.06 18.66
C LYS A 130 -10.41 -32.26 17.90
N GLU A 131 -11.22 -31.21 17.75
CA GLU A 131 -12.50 -31.28 17.04
C GLU A 131 -12.35 -31.52 15.54
N ASN A 132 -11.27 -31.02 14.93
CA ASN A 132 -11.03 -31.09 13.49
C ASN A 132 -10.02 -32.17 13.07
N ASN A 133 -9.55 -33.01 14.01
CA ASN A 133 -8.53 -34.04 13.79
C ASN A 133 -7.26 -33.51 13.09
N LEU A 134 -6.74 -32.38 13.57
CA LEU A 134 -5.54 -31.70 13.07
C LEU A 134 -4.30 -31.97 13.92
#